data_AF-A0A6P9CNX8-F1
#
_entry.id   AF-A0A6P9CNX8-F1
#
_cell.length_a   1.000
_cell.length_b   1.000
_cell.length_c   1.000
_cell.angle_alpha   90.00
_cell.angle_beta   90.00
_cell.angle_gamma   90.00
#
_symmetry.space_group_name_H-M   'P 1'
#
loop_
_entity.id
_entity.type
_entity.pdbx_description
1 polymer ?
#
loop_
_entity_poly.entity_id
_entity_poly.type
_entity_poly.pdbx_seq_one_letter_code
_entity_poly.pdbx_strand_id
1 'polypeptide(L)'
;MKSKTAIALGIVTVAFVMVVLAVVISLLVLYVQPSDAVPEFSKGSEGYLIGVGRADCTGPIAEVPLLGYANPDQKGGGILSRQYCRTFILAERQNPTKRVVHIVAEIGMMSERVRLEVLKQLKYKYGDLYNQNNVIMTGTHTHSGPGGFAQYTLLMISSGGLIRPTLNAIVNGIVNSIDMAHQNMVQGHIFIGTGLVENSQINRSPLSYLQNPVSERRRYSSNVDKEMTVLKMVADNGQEIGMFSWFAVHPVSMNNTNVLVNSDNIGYAAYLFEQEKNKGYLPGKGPFVAAFTSSNLGDVSPNTKGPHCINTGEPCENMGNYCLIGGAKFCIATGPGKDMFQSTQIIGTHVYSKAKEIYMKASKELDGPISSVHQWVDMSNITVQLNSTHTGKTCKPALGYSFAAGTIDGPGMFNFTQGTTEGHPFWDFIRDAFLVQPSNESIECHKPKPILLPVGENSVLRRL
;
A
#
# COMPACT_ATOMS: atom_id res chain seq x y z
N MET A 1 30.71 -76.43 -20.59
CA MET A 1 29.58 -75.96 -21.45
C MET A 1 28.32 -75.51 -20.68
N LYS A 2 28.36 -75.18 -19.38
CA LYS A 2 27.17 -74.72 -18.63
C LYS A 2 27.17 -73.23 -18.22
N SER A 3 28.25 -72.48 -18.47
CA SER A 3 28.38 -71.08 -17.97
C SER A 3 28.07 -69.99 -19.02
N LYS A 4 28.19 -70.27 -20.33
CA LYS A 4 27.91 -69.28 -21.38
C LYS A 4 26.41 -69.06 -21.62
N THR A 5 25.60 -70.10 -21.42
CA THR A 5 24.14 -70.07 -21.65
C THR A 5 23.40 -69.29 -20.55
N ALA A 6 23.86 -69.35 -19.30
CA ALA A 6 23.28 -68.59 -18.20
C ALA A 6 23.54 -67.09 -18.31
N ILE A 7 24.73 -66.69 -18.78
CA ILE A 7 25.08 -65.29 -19.03
C ILE A 7 24.27 -64.74 -20.21
N ALA A 8 24.12 -65.52 -21.29
CA ALA A 8 23.31 -65.13 -22.43
C ALA A 8 21.83 -64.95 -22.05
N LEU A 9 21.28 -65.84 -21.22
CA LEU A 9 19.90 -65.72 -20.75
C LEU A 9 19.72 -64.49 -19.87
N GLY A 10 20.65 -64.21 -18.95
CA GLY A 10 20.63 -63.02 -18.10
C GLY A 10 20.69 -61.70 -18.89
N ILE A 11 21.53 -61.64 -19.93
CA ILE A 11 21.61 -60.46 -20.81
C ILE A 11 20.30 -60.25 -21.58
N VAL A 12 19.69 -61.32 -22.08
CA VAL A 12 18.39 -61.24 -22.77
C VAL A 12 17.28 -60.80 -21.82
N THR A 13 17.26 -61.28 -20.58
CA THR A 13 16.26 -60.87 -19.59
C THR A 13 16.42 -59.40 -19.20
N VAL A 14 17.66 -58.92 -18.98
CA VAL A 14 17.92 -57.51 -18.67
C VAL A 14 17.55 -56.61 -19.84
N ALA A 15 17.91 -56.99 -21.08
CA ALA A 15 17.54 -56.24 -22.27
C ALA A 15 16.00 -56.16 -22.43
N PHE A 16 15.30 -57.28 -22.19
CA PHE A 16 13.83 -57.31 -22.24
C PHE A 16 13.18 -56.41 -21.20
N VAL A 17 13.66 -56.43 -19.95
CA VAL A 17 13.16 -55.55 -18.88
C VAL A 17 13.41 -54.08 -19.21
N MET A 18 14.58 -53.74 -19.76
CA MET A 18 14.89 -52.36 -20.16
C MET A 18 14.00 -51.86 -21.30
N VAL A 19 13.67 -52.72 -22.27
CA VAL A 19 12.75 -52.38 -23.37
C VAL A 19 11.33 -52.19 -22.84
N VAL A 20 10.86 -53.09 -21.97
CA VAL A 20 9.52 -52.95 -21.34
C VAL A 20 9.45 -51.67 -20.50
N LEU A 21 10.49 -51.34 -19.74
CA LEU A 21 10.54 -50.11 -18.94
C LEU A 21 10.53 -48.86 -19.82
N ALA A 22 11.29 -48.86 -20.92
CA ALA A 22 11.31 -47.75 -21.89
C ALA A 22 9.95 -47.56 -22.56
N VAL A 23 9.25 -48.64 -22.90
CA VAL A 23 7.89 -48.60 -23.46
C VAL A 23 6.89 -48.07 -22.43
N VAL A 24 6.96 -48.53 -21.18
CA VAL A 24 6.09 -48.05 -20.10
C VAL A 24 6.32 -46.57 -19.80
N ILE A 25 7.57 -46.11 -19.76
CA ILE A 25 7.92 -44.68 -19.59
C ILE A 25 7.42 -43.87 -20.79
N SER A 26 7.59 -44.36 -22.01
CA SER A 26 7.10 -43.67 -23.22
C SER A 26 5.58 -43.57 -23.24
N LEU A 27 4.88 -44.63 -22.82
CA LEU A 27 3.42 -44.63 -22.67
C LEU A 27 2.96 -43.70 -21.54
N LEU A 28 3.69 -43.62 -20.43
CA LEU A 28 3.43 -42.65 -19.35
C LEU A 28 3.67 -41.20 -19.80
N VAL A 29 4.70 -40.93 -20.59
CA VAL A 29 4.94 -39.59 -21.17
C VAL A 29 3.88 -39.23 -22.21
N LEU A 30 3.36 -40.19 -22.96
CA LEU A 30 2.24 -39.99 -23.89
C LEU A 30 0.89 -39.84 -23.16
N TYR A 31 0.72 -40.43 -21.98
CA TYR A 31 -0.49 -40.30 -21.15
C TYR A 31 -0.47 -39.01 -20.31
N VAL A 32 0.71 -38.52 -19.95
CA VAL A 32 0.93 -37.21 -19.30
C VAL A 32 1.22 -36.17 -20.38
N GLN A 33 0.28 -35.97 -21.30
CA GLN A 33 0.22 -34.67 -21.97
C GLN A 33 -0.25 -33.63 -20.94
N PRO A 34 0.39 -32.45 -20.84
CA PRO A 34 -0.27 -31.32 -20.25
C PRO A 34 -1.55 -31.12 -21.07
N SER A 35 -2.68 -31.34 -20.43
CA SER A 35 -3.96 -30.93 -20.95
C SER A 35 -3.86 -29.43 -21.24
N ASP A 36 -3.73 -29.06 -22.52
CA ASP A 36 -4.02 -27.72 -23.06
C ASP A 36 -5.53 -27.43 -22.97
N ALA A 37 -6.18 -27.87 -21.88
CA ALA A 37 -7.50 -27.39 -21.53
C ALA A 37 -7.34 -25.93 -21.12
N VAL A 38 -7.65 -25.06 -22.08
CA VAL A 38 -8.27 -23.78 -21.77
C VAL A 38 -9.34 -24.07 -20.71
N PRO A 39 -9.28 -23.45 -19.51
CA PRO A 39 -10.31 -23.65 -18.51
C PRO A 39 -11.65 -23.34 -19.16
N GLU A 40 -12.49 -24.36 -19.30
CA GLU A 40 -13.86 -24.16 -19.72
C GLU A 40 -14.50 -23.31 -18.62
N PHE A 41 -14.72 -22.02 -18.92
CA PHE A 41 -15.32 -21.08 -17.99
C PHE A 41 -16.65 -21.67 -17.51
N SER A 42 -16.75 -21.94 -16.21
CA SER A 42 -17.98 -22.46 -15.64
C SER A 42 -19.11 -21.48 -15.99
N LYS A 43 -20.23 -22.01 -16.51
CA LYS A 43 -21.51 -21.30 -16.67
C LYS A 43 -22.10 -20.91 -15.29
N GLY A 44 -21.39 -20.07 -14.54
CA GLY A 44 -21.70 -19.71 -13.16
C GLY A 44 -21.96 -18.23 -12.96
N SER A 45 -21.21 -17.33 -13.63
CA SER A 45 -21.36 -15.88 -13.48
C SER A 45 -21.80 -15.24 -14.80
N GLU A 46 -22.72 -14.28 -14.72
CA GLU A 46 -22.97 -13.38 -15.85
C GLU A 46 -21.85 -12.33 -16.00
N GLY A 47 -20.80 -12.36 -15.16
CA GLY A 47 -19.69 -11.42 -15.15
C GLY A 47 -20.10 -9.98 -14.79
N TYR A 48 -19.24 -9.03 -15.15
CA TYR A 48 -19.41 -7.60 -14.85
C TYR A 48 -19.20 -6.73 -16.08
N LEU A 49 -19.62 -5.46 -15.99
CA LEU A 49 -19.02 -4.40 -16.80
C LEU A 49 -17.83 -3.83 -16.03
N ILE A 50 -16.66 -3.83 -16.66
CA ILE A 50 -15.39 -3.44 -16.06
C ILE A 50 -14.77 -2.30 -16.85
N GLY A 51 -14.51 -1.19 -16.18
CA GLY A 51 -13.80 -0.04 -16.73
C GLY A 51 -12.46 0.16 -16.03
N VAL A 52 -11.41 0.46 -16.80
CA VAL A 52 -10.09 0.80 -16.27
C VAL A 52 -9.59 2.11 -16.86
N GLY A 53 -8.91 2.91 -16.06
CA GLY A 53 -8.39 4.21 -16.48
C GLY A 53 -7.16 4.64 -15.70
N ARG A 54 -6.25 5.35 -16.37
CA ARG A 54 -5.04 5.92 -15.76
C ARG A 54 -4.85 7.35 -16.24
N ALA A 55 -4.67 8.28 -15.31
CA ALA A 55 -4.36 9.68 -15.62
C ALA A 55 -3.22 10.19 -14.74
N ASP A 56 -2.47 11.16 -15.26
CA ASP A 56 -1.41 11.85 -14.51
C ASP A 56 -2.05 12.71 -13.41
N CYS A 57 -1.48 12.64 -12.21
CA CYS A 57 -1.86 13.45 -11.06
C CYS A 57 -0.65 14.13 -10.39
N THR A 58 0.47 14.24 -11.12
CA THR A 58 1.71 14.85 -10.64
C THR A 58 1.51 16.35 -10.41
N GLY A 59 1.77 16.80 -9.19
CA GLY A 59 1.78 18.23 -8.85
C GLY A 59 3.06 18.95 -9.32
N PRO A 60 3.31 20.17 -8.82
CA PRO A 60 4.58 20.87 -9.06
C PRO A 60 5.77 20.08 -8.52
N ILE A 61 6.88 20.10 -9.26
CA ILE A 61 8.06 19.25 -9.00
C ILE A 61 9.25 20.02 -8.41
N ALA A 62 9.13 21.34 -8.27
CA ALA A 62 10.20 22.22 -7.80
C ALA A 62 9.68 23.16 -6.70
N GLU A 63 10.51 23.37 -5.67
CA GLU A 63 10.29 24.31 -4.55
C GLU A 63 9.03 24.08 -3.71
N VAL A 64 8.36 22.95 -3.91
CA VAL A 64 7.19 22.50 -3.14
C VAL A 64 7.63 21.44 -2.13
N PRO A 65 7.23 21.53 -0.84
CA PRO A 65 7.51 20.49 0.14
C PRO A 65 7.02 19.11 -0.30
N LEU A 66 7.85 18.08 -0.13
CA LEU A 66 7.43 16.70 -0.31
C LEU A 66 6.69 16.23 0.94
N LEU A 67 5.60 15.50 0.74
CA LEU A 67 4.68 15.11 1.80
C LEU A 67 5.00 13.71 2.31
N GLY A 68 5.18 13.58 3.62
CA GLY A 68 5.38 12.29 4.28
C GLY A 68 6.27 12.43 5.51
N TYR A 69 7.54 12.75 5.28
CA TYR A 69 8.56 12.83 6.34
C TYR A 69 8.45 14.06 7.25
N ALA A 70 7.63 15.05 6.87
CA ALA A 70 7.51 16.34 7.59
C ALA A 70 8.86 17.03 7.82
N ASN A 71 9.81 16.84 6.90
CA ASN A 71 11.10 17.50 6.91
C ASN A 71 10.98 18.87 6.22
N PRO A 72 11.19 20.00 6.92
CA PRO A 72 11.03 21.35 6.34
C PRO A 72 12.00 21.64 5.20
N ASP A 73 13.15 20.95 5.16
CA ASP A 73 14.16 21.12 4.12
C ASP A 73 13.91 20.25 2.88
N GLN A 74 12.99 19.29 2.97
CA GLN A 74 12.68 18.38 1.87
C GLN A 74 11.70 19.02 0.88
N LYS A 75 12.26 19.72 -0.10
CA LYS A 75 11.51 20.35 -1.19
C LYS A 75 11.82 19.66 -2.52
N GLY A 76 10.83 19.63 -3.41
CA GLY A 76 10.98 19.15 -4.77
C GLY A 76 12.10 19.91 -5.49
N GLY A 77 12.96 19.17 -6.19
CA GLY A 77 14.05 19.67 -7.03
C GLY A 77 14.07 19.01 -8.41
N GLY A 78 12.98 18.35 -8.80
CA GLY A 78 12.88 17.61 -10.05
C GLY A 78 11.92 16.43 -9.96
N ILE A 79 12.00 15.55 -10.95
CA ILE A 79 11.13 14.39 -11.09
C ILE A 79 11.96 13.16 -11.45
N LEU A 80 11.69 12.05 -10.77
CA LEU A 80 12.21 10.73 -11.11
C LEU A 80 11.13 9.91 -11.84
N SER A 81 9.89 9.95 -11.35
CA SER A 81 8.73 9.36 -12.04
C SER A 81 7.50 10.23 -11.87
N ARG A 82 6.58 10.17 -12.84
CA ARG A 82 5.23 10.73 -12.68
C ARG A 82 4.45 9.97 -11.63
N GLN A 83 3.44 10.63 -11.08
CA GLN A 83 2.43 10.08 -10.20
C GLN A 83 1.13 9.91 -10.97
N TYR A 84 0.50 8.74 -10.84
CA TYR A 84 -0.73 8.43 -11.55
C TYR A 84 -1.90 8.15 -10.61
N CYS A 85 -3.10 8.53 -11.04
CA CYS A 85 -4.36 7.98 -10.55
C CYS A 85 -4.80 6.83 -11.44
N ARG A 86 -5.08 5.67 -10.82
CA ARG A 86 -5.56 4.46 -11.50
C ARG A 86 -6.94 4.12 -10.98
N THR A 87 -7.90 4.00 -11.87
CA THR A 87 -9.30 3.77 -11.54
C THR A 87 -9.78 2.44 -12.10
N PHE A 88 -10.58 1.75 -11.29
CA PHE A 88 -11.29 0.53 -11.63
C PHE A 88 -12.77 0.74 -11.32
N ILE A 89 -13.63 0.56 -12.32
CA ILE A 89 -15.08 0.64 -12.20
C ILE A 89 -15.65 -0.75 -12.43
N LEU A 90 -16.46 -1.23 -11.49
CA LEU A 90 -17.23 -2.45 -11.65
C LEU A 90 -18.71 -2.09 -11.63
N ALA A 91 -19.49 -2.66 -12.55
CA ALA A 91 -20.94 -2.56 -12.55
C ALA A 91 -21.59 -3.91 -12.83
N GLU A 92 -22.78 -4.13 -12.28
CA GLU A 92 -23.59 -5.31 -12.60
C GLU A 92 -24.06 -5.22 -14.07
N ARG A 93 -24.03 -6.34 -14.81
CA ARG A 93 -24.44 -6.33 -16.23
C ARG A 93 -25.93 -6.05 -16.40
N GLN A 94 -26.76 -6.59 -15.52
CA GLN A 94 -28.22 -6.45 -15.57
C GLN A 94 -28.69 -5.12 -14.99
N ASN A 95 -27.87 -4.50 -14.13
CA ASN A 95 -28.10 -3.15 -13.62
C ASN A 95 -26.82 -2.30 -13.72
N PRO A 96 -26.51 -1.75 -14.91
CA PRO A 96 -25.29 -0.97 -15.12
C PRO A 96 -25.19 0.32 -14.29
N THR A 97 -26.24 0.73 -13.57
CA THR A 97 -26.20 1.86 -12.63
C THR A 97 -25.67 1.47 -11.25
N LYS A 98 -25.70 0.17 -10.91
CA LYS A 98 -25.15 -0.38 -9.67
C LYS A 98 -23.64 -0.56 -9.83
N ARG A 99 -22.89 0.51 -9.52
CA ARG A 99 -21.44 0.60 -9.71
C ARG A 99 -20.69 0.72 -8.39
N VAL A 100 -19.45 0.24 -8.37
CA VAL A 100 -18.42 0.63 -7.40
C VAL A 100 -17.18 1.13 -8.16
N VAL A 101 -16.55 2.17 -7.62
CA VAL A 101 -15.34 2.79 -8.18
C VAL A 101 -14.24 2.73 -7.14
N HIS A 102 -13.10 2.14 -7.49
CA HIS A 102 -11.89 2.18 -6.69
C HIS A 102 -10.81 2.97 -7.42
N ILE A 103 -10.28 4.00 -6.75
CA ILE A 103 -9.19 4.84 -7.23
C ILE A 103 -7.96 4.60 -6.35
N VAL A 104 -6.83 4.34 -6.98
CA VAL A 104 -5.51 4.28 -6.36
C VAL A 104 -4.67 5.42 -6.91
N ALA A 105 -4.38 6.41 -6.08
CA ALA A 105 -3.58 7.57 -6.43
C ALA A 105 -2.16 7.45 -5.84
N GLU A 106 -1.14 7.70 -6.66
CA GLU A 106 0.26 7.69 -6.24
C GLU A 106 0.64 8.93 -5.43
N ILE A 107 -0.05 9.15 -4.30
CA ILE A 107 0.13 10.28 -3.36
C ILE A 107 0.32 9.76 -1.92
N GLY A 108 0.78 10.64 -1.03
CA GLY A 108 1.05 10.29 0.37
C GLY A 108 -0.19 9.94 1.19
N MET A 109 -1.33 10.58 0.95
CA MET A 109 -2.61 10.22 1.58
C MET A 109 -3.78 10.80 0.79
N MET A 110 -4.97 10.22 0.98
CA MET A 110 -6.19 10.81 0.48
C MET A 110 -6.77 11.77 1.52
N SER A 111 -6.72 13.07 1.27
CA SER A 111 -7.27 14.06 2.19
C SER A 111 -8.79 14.18 2.04
N GLU A 112 -9.49 14.54 3.12
CA GLU A 112 -10.94 14.83 3.06
C GLU A 112 -11.23 15.92 2.01
N ARG A 113 -10.37 16.94 1.91
CA ARG A 113 -10.49 18.01 0.91
C ARG A 113 -10.51 17.47 -0.52
N VAL A 114 -9.54 16.62 -0.85
CA VAL A 114 -9.47 15.98 -2.18
C VAL A 114 -10.73 15.16 -2.42
N ARG A 115 -11.16 14.33 -1.44
CA ARG A 115 -12.38 13.52 -1.56
C ARG A 115 -13.62 14.38 -1.84
N LEU A 116 -13.81 15.46 -1.10
CA LEU A 116 -14.97 16.35 -1.26
C LEU A 116 -14.97 17.08 -2.62
N GLU A 117 -13.82 17.60 -3.05
CA GLU A 117 -13.72 18.28 -4.35
C GLU A 117 -13.93 17.32 -5.53
N VAL A 118 -13.40 16.09 -5.45
CA VAL A 118 -13.66 15.05 -6.46
C VAL A 118 -15.15 14.70 -6.48
N LEU A 119 -15.77 14.40 -5.34
CA LEU A 119 -17.19 14.06 -5.28
C LEU A 119 -18.09 15.19 -5.81
N LYS A 120 -17.71 16.45 -5.57
CA LYS A 120 -18.39 17.62 -6.14
C LYS A 120 -18.30 17.63 -7.67
N GLN A 121 -17.12 17.41 -8.25
CA GLN A 121 -16.94 17.35 -9.70
C GLN A 121 -17.66 16.15 -10.33
N LEU A 122 -17.62 14.99 -9.68
CA LEU A 122 -18.36 13.80 -10.12
C LEU A 122 -19.86 14.04 -10.10
N LYS A 123 -20.40 14.67 -9.05
CA LYS A 123 -21.81 15.04 -9.00
C LYS A 123 -22.21 15.98 -10.11
N TYR A 124 -21.37 16.97 -10.42
CA TYR A 124 -21.61 17.90 -11.52
C TYR A 124 -21.65 17.18 -12.89
N LYS A 125 -20.76 16.20 -13.10
CA LYS A 125 -20.60 15.52 -14.39
C LYS A 125 -21.51 14.31 -14.60
N TYR A 126 -21.76 13.54 -13.55
CA TYR A 126 -22.41 12.23 -13.60
C TYR A 126 -23.68 12.12 -12.74
N GLY A 127 -24.12 13.22 -12.12
CA GLY A 127 -25.25 13.21 -11.19
C GLY A 127 -24.96 12.29 -10.00
N ASP A 128 -25.91 11.42 -9.65
CA ASP A 128 -25.79 10.54 -8.49
C ASP A 128 -25.10 9.19 -8.79
N LEU A 129 -24.66 8.95 -10.03
CA LEU A 129 -24.03 7.68 -10.44
C LEU A 129 -22.77 7.36 -9.62
N TYR A 130 -21.98 8.39 -9.32
CA TYR A 130 -20.76 8.30 -8.51
C TYR A 130 -20.88 9.23 -7.31
N ASN A 131 -21.03 8.64 -6.13
CA ASN A 131 -21.29 9.36 -4.91
C ASN A 131 -20.45 8.80 -3.75
N GLN A 132 -20.63 9.38 -2.57
CA GLN A 132 -19.87 9.00 -1.37
C GLN A 132 -19.98 7.53 -0.98
N ASN A 133 -21.07 6.85 -1.36
CA ASN A 133 -21.32 5.46 -1.00
C ASN A 133 -20.51 4.48 -1.83
N ASN A 134 -20.27 4.78 -3.11
CA ASN A 134 -19.69 3.84 -4.05
C ASN A 134 -18.34 4.26 -4.66
N VAL A 135 -17.77 5.38 -4.20
CA VAL A 135 -16.45 5.85 -4.64
C VAL A 135 -15.43 5.73 -3.49
N ILE A 136 -14.46 4.84 -3.68
CA ILE A 136 -13.33 4.58 -2.78
C ILE A 136 -12.07 5.23 -3.35
N MET A 137 -11.40 6.05 -2.56
CA MET A 137 -10.20 6.78 -2.97
C MET A 137 -9.05 6.45 -2.01
N THR A 138 -7.98 5.86 -2.54
CA THR A 138 -6.84 5.38 -1.77
C THR A 138 -5.56 6.08 -2.24
N GLY A 139 -4.74 6.53 -1.30
CA GLY A 139 -3.36 6.95 -1.59
C GLY A 139 -2.41 5.78 -1.42
N THR A 140 -1.47 5.58 -2.35
CA THR A 140 -0.42 4.53 -2.21
C THR A 140 0.45 4.70 -0.97
N HIS A 141 0.50 5.91 -0.41
CA HIS A 141 1.35 6.32 0.69
C HIS A 141 2.80 6.62 0.29
N THR A 142 3.09 7.04 -0.95
CA THR A 142 4.43 7.55 -1.30
C THR A 142 4.80 8.80 -0.49
N HIS A 143 6.01 8.81 0.08
CA HIS A 143 6.58 9.97 0.79
C HIS A 143 7.33 10.95 -0.14
N SER A 144 7.25 10.75 -1.46
CA SER A 144 7.95 11.54 -2.48
C SER A 144 6.99 12.29 -3.41
N GLY A 145 5.76 12.55 -2.98
CA GLY A 145 4.80 13.39 -3.70
C GLY A 145 4.75 14.82 -3.17
N PRO A 146 4.40 15.82 -4.00
CA PRO A 146 4.24 17.20 -3.52
C PRO A 146 3.08 17.31 -2.52
N GLY A 147 3.28 18.10 -1.47
CA GLY A 147 2.30 18.37 -0.42
C GLY A 147 1.32 19.51 -0.74
N GLY A 148 0.61 19.95 0.29
CA GLY A 148 -0.23 21.15 0.21
C GLY A 148 -1.62 20.93 -0.40
N PHE A 149 -2.22 19.76 -0.21
CA PHE A 149 -3.58 19.45 -0.70
C PHE A 149 -4.58 19.06 0.42
N ALA A 150 -4.16 19.15 1.69
CA ALA A 150 -5.00 18.92 2.85
C ALA A 150 -5.65 20.23 3.36
N GLN A 151 -6.76 20.11 4.09
CA GLN A 151 -7.45 21.26 4.72
C GLN A 151 -7.20 21.42 6.22
N TYR A 152 -6.64 20.41 6.87
CA TYR A 152 -6.39 20.43 8.31
C TYR A 152 -5.03 21.07 8.61
N THR A 153 -5.01 22.01 9.57
CA THR A 153 -3.85 22.89 9.83
C THR A 153 -2.57 22.12 10.12
N LEU A 154 -2.64 21.01 10.86
CA LEU A 154 -1.49 20.15 11.12
C LEU A 154 -0.74 19.76 9.83
N LEU A 155 -1.48 19.37 8.79
CA LEU A 155 -0.92 18.96 7.50
C LEU A 155 -0.54 20.16 6.62
N MET A 156 -1.20 21.31 6.82
CA MET A 156 -0.82 22.55 6.14
C MET A 156 0.51 23.09 6.66
N ILE A 157 0.78 23.02 7.97
CA ILE A 157 2.05 23.49 8.55
C ILE A 157 3.24 22.76 7.90
N SER A 158 3.21 21.43 7.83
CA SER A 158 4.30 20.65 7.21
C SER A 158 4.38 20.83 5.69
N SER A 159 3.30 21.23 5.04
CA SER A 159 3.26 21.49 3.60
C SER A 159 3.55 22.95 3.20
N GLY A 160 3.75 23.86 4.16
CA GLY A 160 3.85 25.30 3.88
C GLY A 160 2.54 25.95 3.41
N GLY A 161 1.39 25.34 3.70
CA GLY A 161 0.05 25.82 3.35
C GLY A 161 -0.66 25.02 2.26
N LEU A 162 -1.74 25.59 1.73
CA LEU A 162 -2.48 25.03 0.60
C LEU A 162 -1.83 25.44 -0.73
N ILE A 163 -1.40 24.44 -1.50
CA ILE A 163 -0.79 24.60 -2.82
C ILE A 163 -1.83 24.18 -3.86
N ARG A 164 -2.61 25.17 -4.34
CA ARG A 164 -3.70 24.95 -5.29
C ARG A 164 -3.28 24.18 -6.55
N PRO A 165 -2.10 24.40 -7.16
CA PRO A 165 -1.64 23.59 -8.28
C PRO A 165 -1.55 22.10 -7.95
N THR A 166 -1.06 21.73 -6.76
CA THR A 166 -1.01 20.33 -6.31
C THR A 166 -2.41 19.77 -6.13
N LEU A 167 -3.29 20.48 -5.41
CA LEU A 167 -4.67 20.06 -5.20
C LEU A 167 -5.39 19.83 -6.55
N ASN A 168 -5.28 20.78 -7.48
CA ASN A 168 -5.92 20.71 -8.77
C ASN A 168 -5.37 19.55 -9.62
N ALA A 169 -4.06 19.33 -9.62
CA ALA A 169 -3.45 18.21 -10.34
C ALA A 169 -3.99 16.86 -9.83
N ILE A 170 -4.11 16.70 -8.51
CA ILE A 170 -4.64 15.48 -7.89
C ILE A 170 -6.13 15.30 -8.23
N VAL A 171 -6.95 16.33 -7.99
CA VAL A 171 -8.41 16.25 -8.24
C VAL A 171 -8.70 15.98 -9.71
N ASN A 172 -8.04 16.72 -10.62
CA ASN A 172 -8.22 16.52 -12.06
C ASN A 172 -7.71 15.15 -12.51
N GLY A 173 -6.58 14.68 -11.97
CA GLY A 173 -6.06 13.35 -12.25
C GLY A 173 -7.06 12.25 -11.86
N ILE A 174 -7.67 12.35 -10.68
CA ILE A 174 -8.69 11.40 -10.22
C ILE A 174 -9.93 11.44 -11.13
N VAL A 175 -10.46 12.63 -11.43
CA VAL A 175 -11.66 12.76 -12.27
C VAL A 175 -11.39 12.24 -13.68
N ASN A 176 -10.23 12.57 -14.26
CA ASN A 176 -9.85 12.09 -15.58
C ASN A 176 -9.64 10.57 -15.63
N SER A 177 -9.06 9.95 -14.59
CA SER A 177 -8.91 8.48 -14.55
C SER A 177 -10.27 7.79 -14.44
N ILE A 178 -11.22 8.38 -13.71
CA ILE A 178 -12.62 7.91 -13.65
C ILE A 178 -13.30 8.07 -15.02
N ASP A 179 -13.12 9.19 -15.69
CA ASP A 179 -13.68 9.41 -17.03
C ASP A 179 -13.19 8.37 -18.03
N MET A 180 -11.88 8.12 -18.04
CA MET A 180 -11.28 7.10 -18.90
C MET A 180 -11.82 5.70 -18.58
N ALA A 181 -11.95 5.36 -17.30
CA ALA A 181 -12.53 4.08 -16.89
C ALA A 181 -14.00 3.96 -17.29
N HIS A 182 -14.78 5.04 -17.12
CA HIS A 182 -16.21 5.09 -17.48
C HIS A 182 -16.43 4.89 -18.97
N GLN A 183 -15.63 5.55 -19.81
CA GLN A 183 -15.76 5.49 -21.27
C GLN A 183 -15.30 4.15 -21.86
N ASN A 184 -14.40 3.45 -21.16
CA ASN A 184 -13.81 2.19 -21.62
C ASN A 184 -14.39 0.96 -20.91
N MET A 185 -15.63 1.04 -20.42
CA MET A 185 -16.27 -0.12 -19.78
C MET A 185 -16.55 -1.22 -20.81
N VAL A 186 -16.12 -2.44 -20.50
CA VAL A 186 -16.31 -3.64 -21.32
C VAL A 186 -16.91 -4.76 -20.49
N GLN A 187 -17.58 -5.71 -21.13
CA GLN A 187 -17.99 -6.95 -20.47
C GLN A 187 -16.75 -7.79 -20.15
N GLY A 188 -16.67 -8.28 -18.92
CA GLY A 188 -15.55 -9.09 -18.46
C GLY A 188 -15.81 -9.85 -17.16
N HIS A 189 -14.75 -10.47 -16.67
CA HIS A 189 -14.69 -11.33 -15.50
C HIS A 189 -13.55 -10.86 -14.57
N ILE A 190 -13.70 -11.15 -13.28
CA ILE A 190 -12.73 -10.79 -12.24
C ILE A 190 -12.23 -12.07 -11.58
N PHE A 191 -10.92 -12.17 -11.39
CA PHE A 191 -10.28 -13.31 -10.73
C PHE A 191 -9.48 -12.83 -9.53
N ILE A 192 -9.47 -13.61 -8.46
CA ILE A 192 -8.71 -13.33 -7.24
C ILE A 192 -7.62 -14.38 -7.03
N GLY A 193 -6.48 -13.94 -6.50
CA GLY A 193 -5.44 -14.83 -6.01
C GLY A 193 -4.69 -14.20 -4.85
N THR A 194 -4.04 -15.04 -4.04
CA THR A 194 -3.15 -14.60 -2.96
C THR A 194 -1.79 -15.29 -3.02
N GLY A 195 -0.79 -14.71 -2.38
CA GLY A 195 0.54 -15.29 -2.27
C GLY A 195 1.45 -14.48 -1.36
N LEU A 196 2.49 -15.13 -0.81
CA LEU A 196 3.41 -14.50 0.13
C LEU A 196 4.52 -13.74 -0.61
N VAL A 197 4.71 -12.46 -0.27
CA VAL A 197 5.86 -11.66 -0.66
C VAL A 197 6.94 -11.81 0.40
N GLU A 198 8.14 -12.19 0.00
CA GLU A 198 9.29 -12.34 0.90
C GLU A 198 10.30 -11.21 0.72
N ASN A 199 11.17 -11.02 1.71
CA ASN A 199 12.33 -10.12 1.66
C ASN A 199 12.00 -8.66 1.25
N SER A 200 10.82 -8.17 1.62
CA SER A 200 10.34 -6.85 1.20
C SER A 200 9.87 -5.97 2.36
N GLN A 201 9.87 -6.51 3.58
CA GLN A 201 9.24 -5.90 4.75
C GLN A 201 10.01 -6.27 6.02
N ILE A 202 10.07 -5.33 6.96
CA ILE A 202 10.32 -5.58 8.39
C ILE A 202 9.28 -4.84 9.23
N ASN A 203 9.03 -5.29 10.46
CA ASN A 203 8.24 -4.50 11.41
C ASN A 203 9.15 -3.43 12.02
N ARG A 204 8.76 -2.15 11.95
CA ARG A 204 9.54 -1.01 12.48
C ARG A 204 9.24 -0.67 13.94
N SER A 205 8.34 -1.42 14.57
CA SER A 205 7.98 -1.33 15.98
C SER A 205 7.75 -2.73 16.59
N PRO A 206 8.73 -3.66 16.45
CA PRO A 206 8.52 -5.06 16.79
C PRO A 206 8.20 -5.26 18.27
N LEU A 207 8.80 -4.47 19.16
CA LEU A 207 8.54 -4.52 20.60
C LEU A 207 7.08 -4.19 20.95
N SER A 208 6.44 -3.29 20.19
CA SER A 208 5.01 -2.98 20.33
C SER A 208 4.14 -4.14 19.84
N TYR A 209 4.49 -4.77 18.72
CA TYR A 209 3.82 -5.99 18.26
C TYR A 209 3.89 -7.10 19.32
N LEU A 210 5.02 -7.24 20.04
CA LEU A 210 5.17 -8.21 21.11
C LEU A 210 4.25 -7.97 22.33
N GLN A 211 3.61 -6.80 22.44
CA GLN A 211 2.62 -6.54 23.49
C GLN A 211 1.25 -7.15 23.17
N ASN A 212 0.99 -7.55 21.93
CA ASN A 212 -0.24 -8.28 21.58
C ASN A 212 -0.29 -9.63 22.33
N PRO A 213 -1.49 -10.12 22.71
CA PRO A 213 -1.65 -11.39 23.41
C PRO A 213 -0.87 -12.54 22.76
N VAL A 214 -0.16 -13.32 23.58
CA VAL A 214 0.65 -14.46 23.09
C VAL A 214 -0.21 -15.46 22.30
N SER A 215 -1.44 -15.71 22.75
CA SER A 215 -2.40 -16.59 22.08
C SER A 215 -2.79 -16.09 20.69
N GLU A 216 -2.88 -14.77 20.50
CA GLU A 216 -3.14 -14.16 19.20
C GLU A 216 -1.92 -14.29 18.29
N ARG A 217 -0.74 -13.88 18.76
CA ARG A 217 0.50 -13.91 17.95
C ARG A 217 0.85 -15.31 17.44
N ARG A 218 0.60 -16.35 18.24
CA ARG A 218 0.82 -17.76 17.84
C ARG A 218 -0.04 -18.21 16.64
N ARG A 219 -1.06 -17.44 16.25
CA ARG A 219 -1.89 -17.70 15.06
C ARG A 219 -1.25 -17.22 13.76
N TYR A 220 -0.19 -16.42 13.85
CA TYR A 220 0.50 -15.82 12.71
C TYR A 220 1.95 -16.29 12.67
N SER A 221 2.51 -16.40 11.47
CA SER A 221 3.90 -16.84 11.27
C SER A 221 4.91 -15.69 11.30
N SER A 222 4.45 -14.44 11.35
CA SER A 222 5.26 -13.23 11.19
C SER A 222 4.63 -12.04 11.92
N ASN A 223 5.44 -11.02 12.20
CA ASN A 223 5.00 -9.72 12.74
C ASN A 223 4.74 -8.68 11.64
N VAL A 224 4.72 -9.11 10.38
CA VAL A 224 4.29 -8.32 9.21
C VAL A 224 3.39 -9.18 8.34
N ASP A 225 2.41 -8.55 7.69
CA ASP A 225 1.52 -9.24 6.76
C ASP A 225 2.20 -9.39 5.40
N LYS A 226 2.69 -10.62 5.16
CA LYS A 226 3.38 -11.01 3.92
C LYS A 226 2.43 -11.36 2.79
N GLU A 227 1.16 -11.63 3.08
CA GLU A 227 0.19 -12.01 2.06
C GLU A 227 -0.16 -10.81 1.17
N MET A 228 0.00 -11.00 -0.13
CA MET A 228 -0.50 -10.11 -1.17
C MET A 228 -1.76 -10.72 -1.78
N THR A 229 -2.75 -9.87 -2.02
CA THR A 229 -3.98 -10.23 -2.75
C THR A 229 -4.01 -9.49 -4.07
N VAL A 230 -4.28 -10.18 -5.18
CA VAL A 230 -4.41 -9.61 -6.52
C VAL A 230 -5.84 -9.83 -7.04
N LEU A 231 -6.43 -8.78 -7.58
CA LEU A 231 -7.60 -8.86 -8.46
C LEU A 231 -7.17 -8.65 -9.91
N LYS A 232 -7.44 -9.65 -10.74
CA LYS A 232 -7.22 -9.66 -12.19
C LYS A 232 -8.53 -9.40 -12.92
N MET A 233 -8.49 -8.57 -13.96
CA MET A 233 -9.65 -8.24 -14.79
C MET A 233 -9.38 -8.63 -16.24
N VAL A 234 -10.31 -9.38 -16.82
CA VAL A 234 -10.23 -9.90 -18.19
C VAL A 234 -11.55 -9.63 -18.89
N ALA A 235 -11.51 -9.05 -20.09
CA ALA A 235 -12.70 -8.86 -20.91
C ALA A 235 -13.18 -10.18 -21.52
N ASP A 236 -14.44 -10.23 -21.95
CA ASP A 236 -15.07 -11.45 -22.53
C ASP A 236 -14.34 -11.96 -23.80
N ASN A 237 -13.64 -11.07 -24.51
CA ASN A 237 -12.80 -11.42 -25.65
C ASN A 237 -11.43 -12.02 -25.26
N GLY A 238 -11.20 -12.27 -23.96
CA GLY A 238 -9.94 -12.77 -23.42
C GLY A 238 -8.86 -11.71 -23.20
N GLN A 239 -9.12 -10.44 -23.53
CA GLN A 239 -8.16 -9.36 -23.33
C GLN A 239 -7.98 -9.06 -21.85
N GLU A 240 -6.75 -9.12 -21.37
CA GLU A 240 -6.39 -8.65 -20.04
C GLU A 240 -6.41 -7.11 -20.02
N ILE A 241 -7.27 -6.52 -19.19
CA ILE A 241 -7.51 -5.07 -19.18
C ILE A 241 -6.89 -4.37 -17.96
N GLY A 242 -6.76 -5.08 -16.83
CA GLY A 242 -6.12 -4.49 -15.68
C GLY A 242 -6.00 -5.41 -14.50
N MET A 243 -5.36 -4.88 -13.46
CA MET A 243 -5.27 -5.52 -12.16
C MET A 243 -5.06 -4.50 -11.07
N PHE A 244 -5.39 -4.88 -9.85
CA PHE A 244 -4.80 -4.21 -8.69
C PHE A 244 -4.51 -5.19 -7.56
N SER A 245 -3.56 -4.82 -6.69
CA SER A 245 -3.13 -5.67 -5.58
C SER A 245 -3.05 -4.93 -4.26
N TRP A 246 -3.40 -5.60 -3.17
CA TRP A 246 -3.15 -5.14 -1.80
C TRP A 246 -1.90 -5.80 -1.23
N PHE A 247 -1.04 -4.99 -0.63
CA PHE A 247 0.13 -5.45 0.09
C PHE A 247 0.57 -4.40 1.12
N ALA A 248 1.02 -4.84 2.30
CA ALA A 248 1.27 -3.96 3.44
C ALA A 248 2.74 -3.50 3.53
N VAL A 249 3.18 -2.51 2.78
CA VAL A 249 4.54 -1.96 2.95
C VAL A 249 4.54 -0.44 2.76
N HIS A 250 5.25 0.30 3.61
CA HIS A 250 5.43 1.73 3.40
C HIS A 250 6.21 2.00 2.10
N PRO A 251 5.75 2.92 1.25
CA PRO A 251 6.56 3.47 0.16
C PRO A 251 7.48 4.60 0.64
N VAL A 252 8.50 4.17 1.39
CA VAL A 252 9.56 4.98 2.03
C VAL A 252 10.96 4.45 1.71
N SER A 253 11.12 3.80 0.56
CA SER A 253 12.45 3.36 0.10
C SER A 253 13.30 4.56 -0.32
N MET A 254 12.66 5.58 -0.87
CA MET A 254 13.22 6.92 -1.08
C MET A 254 13.14 7.70 0.23
N ASN A 255 14.28 7.86 0.91
CA ASN A 255 14.32 8.50 2.23
C ASN A 255 14.17 10.04 2.17
N ASN A 256 14.18 10.69 3.33
CA ASN A 256 13.94 12.13 3.48
C ASN A 256 15.04 13.07 2.92
N THR A 257 16.13 12.52 2.36
CA THR A 257 17.14 13.28 1.60
C THR A 257 16.83 13.37 0.10
N ASN A 258 15.84 12.59 -0.38
CA ASN A 258 15.35 12.68 -1.75
C ASN A 258 14.63 14.02 -1.99
N VAL A 259 14.88 14.60 -3.17
CA VAL A 259 14.20 15.82 -3.67
C VAL A 259 13.43 15.58 -4.98
N LEU A 260 13.43 14.36 -5.52
CA LEU A 260 12.78 14.07 -6.80
C LEU A 260 11.37 13.53 -6.58
N VAL A 261 10.37 14.12 -7.26
CA VAL A 261 9.00 13.60 -7.24
C VAL A 261 8.96 12.19 -7.83
N ASN A 262 8.36 11.24 -7.10
CA ASN A 262 8.22 9.85 -7.52
C ASN A 262 7.16 9.07 -6.73
N SER A 263 6.87 7.85 -7.21
CA SER A 263 5.85 6.96 -6.67
C SER A 263 6.42 5.80 -5.82
N ASP A 264 7.70 5.88 -5.45
CA ASP A 264 8.45 4.94 -4.60
C ASP A 264 8.34 3.46 -5.06
N ASN A 265 8.51 2.50 -4.15
CA ASN A 265 8.61 1.07 -4.44
C ASN A 265 7.30 0.49 -5.03
N ILE A 266 6.15 0.91 -4.49
CA ILE A 266 4.81 0.50 -4.92
C ILE A 266 4.49 1.06 -6.31
N GLY A 267 4.86 2.31 -6.59
CA GLY A 267 4.74 2.88 -7.92
C GLY A 267 5.71 2.26 -8.93
N TYR A 268 6.92 1.88 -8.51
CA TYR A 268 7.84 1.13 -9.36
C TYR A 268 7.29 -0.27 -9.71
N ALA A 269 6.62 -0.95 -8.76
CA ALA A 269 5.94 -2.20 -9.03
C ALA A 269 4.81 -2.04 -10.07
N ALA A 270 4.02 -0.96 -9.95
CA ALA A 270 2.99 -0.60 -10.94
C ALA A 270 3.60 -0.32 -12.32
N TYR A 271 4.69 0.44 -12.37
CA TYR A 271 5.45 0.73 -13.58
C TYR A 271 5.91 -0.54 -14.28
N LEU A 272 6.55 -1.48 -13.56
CA LEU A 272 7.02 -2.74 -14.15
C LEU A 272 5.87 -3.55 -14.76
N PHE A 273 4.75 -3.65 -14.04
CA PHE A 273 3.59 -4.40 -14.50
C PHE A 273 2.96 -3.78 -15.75
N GLU A 274 2.75 -2.46 -15.75
CA GLU A 274 2.19 -1.75 -16.90
C GLU A 274 3.13 -1.81 -18.11
N GLN A 275 4.44 -1.65 -17.93
CA GLN A 275 5.41 -1.74 -19.03
C GLN A 275 5.47 -3.14 -19.63
N GLU A 276 5.33 -4.20 -18.83
CA GLU A 276 5.28 -5.56 -19.36
C GLU A 276 4.02 -5.82 -20.20
N LYS A 277 2.86 -5.38 -19.72
CA LYS A 277 1.57 -5.62 -20.39
C LYS A 277 1.36 -4.68 -21.58
N ASN A 278 1.83 -3.44 -21.49
CA ASN A 278 1.73 -2.42 -22.54
C ASN A 278 2.99 -2.40 -23.43
N LYS A 279 3.36 -3.55 -24.01
CA LYS A 279 4.53 -3.63 -24.91
C LYS A 279 4.40 -2.62 -26.06
N GLY A 280 5.47 -1.87 -26.30
CA GLY A 280 5.52 -0.84 -27.35
C GLY A 280 4.98 0.53 -26.92
N TYR A 281 4.43 0.67 -25.71
CA TYR A 281 4.04 1.96 -25.16
C TYR A 281 5.13 2.58 -24.28
N LEU A 282 5.17 3.91 -24.29
CA LEU A 282 5.98 4.67 -23.34
C LEU A 282 5.37 4.60 -21.92
N PRO A 283 6.18 4.80 -20.87
CA PRO A 283 5.70 4.86 -19.49
C PRO A 283 4.50 5.79 -19.29
N GLY A 284 3.48 5.30 -18.58
CA GLY A 284 2.22 6.01 -18.36
C GLY A 284 1.23 5.95 -19.52
N LYS A 285 1.58 5.31 -20.65
CA LYS A 285 0.71 5.06 -21.80
C LYS A 285 0.35 3.57 -21.89
N GLY A 286 -0.56 3.24 -22.81
CA GLY A 286 -1.06 1.90 -23.04
C GLY A 286 -2.36 1.57 -22.29
N PRO A 287 -3.14 0.60 -22.80
CA PRO A 287 -4.49 0.31 -22.34
C PRO A 287 -4.56 -0.45 -21.01
N PHE A 288 -3.56 -1.27 -20.68
CA PHE A 288 -3.53 -2.02 -19.42
C PHE A 288 -3.25 -1.10 -18.24
N VAL A 289 -3.99 -1.27 -17.15
CA VAL A 289 -3.82 -0.50 -15.91
C VAL A 289 -3.49 -1.44 -14.75
N ALA A 290 -2.37 -1.19 -14.07
CA ALA A 290 -1.93 -1.97 -12.91
C ALA A 290 -1.77 -1.06 -11.70
N ALA A 291 -2.48 -1.32 -10.61
CA ALA A 291 -2.34 -0.54 -9.38
C ALA A 291 -1.92 -1.38 -8.18
N PHE A 292 -1.08 -0.82 -7.32
CA PHE A 292 -0.70 -1.43 -6.05
C PHE A 292 -1.24 -0.52 -4.95
N THR A 293 -2.22 -1.02 -4.20
CA THR A 293 -2.96 -0.26 -3.20
C THR A 293 -2.43 -0.56 -1.80
N SER A 294 -2.45 0.46 -0.94
CA SER A 294 -2.04 0.33 0.45
C SER A 294 -2.97 -0.62 1.21
N SER A 295 -2.39 -1.45 2.07
CA SER A 295 -3.11 -2.24 3.08
C SER A 295 -2.87 -1.64 4.48
N ASN A 296 -2.76 -2.48 5.50
CA ASN A 296 -2.39 -2.18 6.88
C ASN A 296 -0.88 -1.97 7.07
N LEU A 297 -0.30 -0.98 6.39
CA LEU A 297 1.15 -0.75 6.35
C LEU A 297 1.74 -0.04 7.59
N GLY A 298 0.94 0.29 8.62
CA GLY A 298 1.29 1.23 9.70
C GLY A 298 2.65 1.05 10.38
N ASP A 299 3.05 -0.18 10.66
CA ASP A 299 4.31 -0.56 11.30
C ASP A 299 5.22 -1.38 10.37
N VAL A 300 5.00 -1.33 9.05
CA VAL A 300 5.75 -2.12 8.07
C VAL A 300 6.65 -1.25 7.20
N SER A 301 7.95 -1.47 7.30
CA SER A 301 9.01 -0.74 6.58
C SER A 301 9.60 -1.56 5.42
N PRO A 302 9.97 -0.94 4.29
CA PRO A 302 10.70 -1.58 3.20
C PRO A 302 12.22 -1.65 3.45
N ASN A 303 12.71 -1.04 4.53
CA ASN A 303 14.13 -0.89 4.81
C ASN A 303 14.69 -2.15 5.50
N THR A 304 14.79 -3.23 4.73
CA THR A 304 14.99 -4.60 5.23
C THR A 304 16.35 -4.91 5.87
N LYS A 305 17.34 -4.01 5.82
CA LYS A 305 18.59 -4.19 6.57
C LYS A 305 18.44 -3.90 8.07
N GLY A 306 17.30 -3.38 8.49
CA GLY A 306 17.02 -3.08 9.89
C GLY A 306 17.69 -1.79 10.39
N PRO A 307 17.29 -1.33 11.59
CA PRO A 307 17.76 -0.07 12.15
C PRO A 307 19.17 -0.18 12.74
N HIS A 308 20.05 0.72 12.34
CA HIS A 308 21.40 0.86 12.88
C HIS A 308 21.79 2.32 13.04
N CYS A 309 22.80 2.56 13.87
CA CYS A 309 23.38 3.86 14.11
C CYS A 309 24.29 4.25 12.95
N ILE A 310 23.89 5.22 12.14
CA ILE A 310 24.62 5.58 10.90
C ILE A 310 26.07 6.05 11.13
N ASN A 311 26.42 6.45 12.35
CA ASN A 311 27.75 6.90 12.74
C ASN A 311 28.67 5.80 13.28
N THR A 312 28.12 4.71 13.80
CA THR A 312 28.90 3.64 14.48
C THR A 312 28.70 2.27 13.83
N GLY A 313 27.61 2.06 13.10
CA GLY A 313 27.22 0.78 12.51
C GLY A 313 26.47 -0.15 13.47
N GLU A 314 26.37 0.20 14.76
CA GLU A 314 25.74 -0.64 15.77
C GLU A 314 24.21 -0.74 15.58
N PRO A 315 23.59 -1.90 15.85
CA PRO A 315 22.14 -2.03 15.86
C PRO A 315 21.48 -1.09 16.87
N CYS A 316 20.33 -0.52 16.51
CA CYS A 316 19.59 0.40 17.39
C CYS A 316 18.11 0.05 17.58
N GLU A 317 17.74 -1.21 17.33
CA GLU A 317 16.42 -1.75 17.65
C GLU A 317 16.24 -1.89 19.17
N ASN A 318 15.76 -0.84 19.80
CA ASN A 318 15.42 -0.78 21.22
C ASN A 318 14.10 0.01 21.40
N MET A 319 13.56 0.06 22.63
CA MET A 319 12.27 0.74 22.90
C MET A 319 12.22 2.20 22.40
N GLY A 320 13.37 2.88 22.37
CA GLY A 320 13.48 4.26 21.92
C GLY A 320 13.90 4.46 20.47
N ASN A 321 14.30 3.38 19.77
CA ASN A 321 15.07 3.43 18.52
C ASN A 321 16.20 4.47 18.60
N TYR A 322 17.13 4.24 19.54
CA TYR A 322 18.10 5.24 19.99
C TYR A 322 19.54 4.73 19.89
N CYS A 323 20.46 5.63 19.49
CA CYS A 323 21.90 5.40 19.45
C CYS A 323 22.62 6.05 20.62
N LEU A 324 23.46 5.30 21.33
CA LEU A 324 24.26 5.82 22.46
C LEU A 324 25.08 7.05 22.09
N ILE A 325 25.66 7.05 20.89
CA ILE A 325 26.36 8.20 20.31
C ILE A 325 25.46 8.80 19.24
N GLY A 326 25.02 10.04 19.44
CA GLY A 326 24.24 10.81 18.45
C GLY A 326 22.72 10.85 18.68
N GLY A 327 22.16 9.87 19.40
CA GLY A 327 20.76 9.84 19.80
C GLY A 327 19.79 9.32 18.73
N ALA A 328 18.49 9.62 18.88
CA ALA A 328 17.42 9.00 18.08
C ALA A 328 17.56 9.32 16.57
N LYS A 329 18.04 10.53 16.24
CA LYS A 329 18.25 10.97 14.86
C LYS A 329 19.28 10.14 14.06
N PHE A 330 20.14 9.40 14.75
CA PHE A 330 21.16 8.55 14.11
C PHE A 330 20.68 7.12 13.91
N CYS A 331 19.54 6.72 14.49
CA CYS A 331 18.99 5.38 14.34
C CYS A 331 18.12 5.31 13.07
N ILE A 332 18.65 4.73 12.00
CA ILE A 332 17.99 4.69 10.69
C ILE A 332 18.02 3.26 10.15
N ALA A 333 16.90 2.81 9.57
CA ALA A 333 16.85 1.58 8.79
C ALA A 333 17.19 1.87 7.32
N THR A 334 17.92 0.96 6.68
CA THR A 334 18.28 1.12 5.26
C THR A 334 17.74 -0.01 4.40
N GLY A 335 17.48 0.31 3.14
CA GLY A 335 17.02 -0.64 2.15
C GLY A 335 18.11 -1.62 1.68
N PRO A 336 17.71 -2.65 0.93
CA PRO A 336 18.60 -3.72 0.48
C PRO A 336 19.65 -3.25 -0.57
N GLY A 337 19.41 -2.14 -1.25
CA GLY A 337 20.29 -1.64 -2.32
C GLY A 337 21.57 -0.96 -1.81
N LYS A 338 22.40 -0.54 -2.78
CA LYS A 338 23.59 0.32 -2.56
C LYS A 338 23.20 1.75 -2.22
N ASP A 339 22.05 2.19 -2.73
CA ASP A 339 21.46 3.51 -2.49
C ASP A 339 19.92 3.39 -2.40
N MET A 340 19.24 4.52 -2.22
CA MET A 340 17.79 4.58 -2.15
C MET A 340 17.10 4.21 -3.47
N PHE A 341 17.67 4.54 -4.62
CA PHE A 341 17.07 4.26 -5.93
C PHE A 341 17.07 2.75 -6.17
N GLN A 342 18.22 2.11 -5.94
CA GLN A 342 18.34 0.67 -6.06
C GLN A 342 17.49 -0.05 -5.00
N SER A 343 17.39 0.48 -3.78
CA SER A 343 16.49 -0.08 -2.75
C SER A 343 15.03 -0.04 -3.20
N THR A 344 14.58 1.11 -3.71
CA THR A 344 13.24 1.28 -4.30
C THR A 344 12.98 0.28 -5.41
N GLN A 345 13.94 0.10 -6.31
CA GLN A 345 13.84 -0.85 -7.42
C GLN A 345 13.79 -2.30 -6.95
N ILE A 346 14.62 -2.70 -5.97
CA ILE A 346 14.65 -4.07 -5.43
C ILE A 346 13.30 -4.39 -4.77
N ILE A 347 12.83 -3.54 -3.85
CA ILE A 347 11.56 -3.77 -3.15
C ILE A 347 10.40 -3.77 -4.13
N GLY A 348 10.34 -2.79 -5.05
CA GLY A 348 9.30 -2.76 -6.08
C GLY A 348 9.33 -3.98 -7.00
N THR A 349 10.52 -4.51 -7.33
CA THR A 349 10.66 -5.73 -8.14
C THR A 349 10.17 -6.97 -7.43
N HIS A 350 10.42 -7.13 -6.13
CA HIS A 350 9.89 -8.25 -5.35
C HIS A 350 8.35 -8.23 -5.32
N VAL A 351 7.78 -7.06 -5.05
CA VAL A 351 6.33 -6.84 -5.03
C VAL A 351 5.71 -7.12 -6.41
N TYR A 352 6.27 -6.55 -7.48
CA TYR A 352 5.83 -6.83 -8.85
C TYR A 352 5.94 -8.31 -9.22
N SER A 353 7.06 -8.97 -8.90
CA SER A 353 7.30 -10.37 -9.28
C SER A 353 6.28 -11.29 -8.64
N LYS A 354 5.96 -11.07 -7.36
CA LYS A 354 4.92 -11.83 -6.67
C LYS A 354 3.53 -11.53 -7.22
N ALA A 355 3.20 -10.26 -7.47
CA ALA A 355 1.93 -9.88 -8.06
C ALA A 355 1.73 -10.54 -9.44
N LYS A 356 2.77 -10.56 -10.27
CA LYS A 356 2.77 -11.24 -11.57
C LYS A 356 2.54 -12.75 -11.42
N GLU A 357 3.23 -13.39 -10.49
CA GLU A 357 3.04 -14.82 -10.22
C GLU A 357 1.59 -15.13 -9.85
N ILE A 358 1.02 -14.38 -8.90
CA ILE A 358 -0.37 -14.52 -8.47
C ILE A 358 -1.32 -14.25 -9.65
N TYR A 359 -1.09 -13.17 -10.40
CA TYR A 359 -1.90 -12.78 -11.56
C TYR A 359 -1.96 -13.87 -12.64
N MET A 360 -0.83 -14.53 -12.92
CA MET A 360 -0.78 -15.61 -13.91
C MET A 360 -1.49 -16.89 -13.43
N LYS A 361 -1.55 -17.11 -12.11
CA LYS A 361 -2.18 -18.29 -11.50
C LYS A 361 -3.63 -18.07 -11.07
N ALA A 362 -4.12 -16.82 -11.05
CA ALA A 362 -5.45 -16.48 -10.57
C ALA A 362 -6.54 -17.10 -11.46
N SER A 363 -7.20 -18.14 -10.94
CA SER A 363 -8.27 -18.88 -11.62
C SER A 363 -9.59 -18.84 -10.84
N LYS A 364 -9.58 -18.41 -9.58
CA LYS A 364 -10.80 -18.26 -8.78
C LYS A 364 -11.55 -17.02 -9.25
N GLU A 365 -12.62 -17.24 -10.00
CA GLU A 365 -13.53 -16.19 -10.43
C GLU A 365 -14.31 -15.61 -9.24
N LEU A 366 -14.51 -14.30 -9.25
CA LEU A 366 -15.43 -13.62 -8.35
C LEU A 366 -16.76 -13.40 -9.06
N ASP A 367 -17.84 -13.77 -8.38
CA ASP A 367 -19.21 -13.57 -8.82
C ASP A 367 -20.07 -13.13 -7.63
N GLY A 368 -21.21 -12.51 -7.91
CA GLY A 368 -22.18 -12.04 -6.94
C GLY A 368 -22.48 -10.54 -7.05
N PRO A 369 -23.48 -10.07 -6.28
CA PRO A 369 -23.96 -8.70 -6.37
C PRO A 369 -22.92 -7.69 -5.86
N ILE A 370 -22.90 -6.51 -6.47
CA ILE A 370 -22.10 -5.38 -5.99
C ILE A 370 -22.89 -4.67 -4.90
N SER A 371 -22.26 -4.40 -3.76
CA SER A 371 -22.84 -3.61 -2.68
C SER A 371 -21.81 -2.65 -2.11
N SER A 372 -22.27 -1.51 -1.59
CA SER A 372 -21.40 -0.49 -0.99
C SER A 372 -22.13 0.23 0.14
N VAL A 373 -21.43 0.45 1.25
CA VAL A 373 -21.96 1.14 2.43
C VAL A 373 -20.94 2.17 2.89
N HIS A 374 -21.42 3.33 3.32
CA HIS A 374 -20.61 4.43 3.78
C HIS A 374 -21.30 5.16 4.93
N GLN A 375 -20.50 5.63 5.89
CA GLN A 375 -20.99 6.42 7.02
C GLN A 375 -19.92 7.46 7.40
N TRP A 376 -20.37 8.69 7.67
CA TRP A 376 -19.55 9.69 8.36
C TRP A 376 -19.67 9.43 9.85
N VAL A 377 -18.53 9.32 10.52
CA VAL A 377 -18.49 9.00 11.95
C VAL A 377 -17.68 10.06 12.67
N ASP A 378 -18.24 10.63 13.73
CA ASP A 378 -17.49 11.48 14.65
C ASP A 378 -16.62 10.59 15.55
N MET A 379 -15.37 10.39 15.12
CA MET A 379 -14.37 9.60 15.85
C MET A 379 -13.95 10.20 17.20
N SER A 380 -14.41 11.40 17.55
CA SER A 380 -14.05 12.05 18.83
C SER A 380 -14.95 11.64 20.00
N ASN A 381 -16.05 10.94 19.74
CA ASN A 381 -17.09 10.67 20.74
C ASN A 381 -17.84 9.35 20.52
N ILE A 382 -17.13 8.29 20.14
CA ILE A 382 -17.67 6.93 20.00
C ILE A 382 -17.52 6.16 21.30
N THR A 383 -18.62 5.58 21.79
CA THR A 383 -18.62 4.55 22.83
C THR A 383 -18.27 3.19 22.22
N VAL A 384 -17.24 2.54 22.75
CA VAL A 384 -16.74 1.24 22.27
C VAL A 384 -17.07 0.18 23.29
N GLN A 385 -17.77 -0.87 22.89
CA GLN A 385 -18.05 -1.99 23.78
C GLN A 385 -16.87 -2.96 23.80
N LEU A 386 -16.21 -3.09 24.95
CA LEU A 386 -15.03 -3.94 25.13
C LEU A 386 -15.43 -5.39 25.50
N ASN A 387 -16.47 -5.52 26.32
CA ASN A 387 -17.12 -6.78 26.65
C ASN A 387 -18.59 -6.52 27.06
N SER A 388 -19.28 -7.53 27.58
CA SER A 388 -20.69 -7.42 27.97
C SER A 388 -20.97 -6.38 29.05
N THR A 389 -19.98 -6.02 29.88
CA THR A 389 -20.16 -5.11 31.04
C THR A 389 -19.28 -3.87 31.01
N HIS A 390 -18.27 -3.80 30.15
CA HIS A 390 -17.32 -2.70 30.08
C HIS A 390 -17.36 -2.01 28.73
N THR A 391 -17.41 -0.68 28.78
CA THR A 391 -17.30 0.19 27.61
C THR A 391 -16.10 1.12 27.78
N GLY A 392 -15.45 1.41 26.66
CA GLY A 392 -14.50 2.50 26.51
C GLY A 392 -15.12 3.65 25.70
N LYS A 393 -14.37 4.73 25.58
CA LYS A 393 -14.75 5.88 24.76
C LYS A 393 -13.54 6.33 23.94
N THR A 394 -13.76 6.68 22.68
CA THR A 394 -12.74 7.34 21.86
C THR A 394 -12.53 8.78 22.34
N CYS A 395 -11.39 9.36 21.99
CA CYS A 395 -10.96 10.66 22.48
C CYS A 395 -10.95 11.71 21.36
N LYS A 396 -11.03 12.98 21.73
CA LYS A 396 -10.62 14.07 20.83
C LYS A 396 -9.19 13.81 20.32
N PRO A 397 -8.87 14.14 19.06
CA PRO A 397 -7.58 13.78 18.49
C PRO A 397 -6.43 14.50 19.22
N ALA A 398 -5.38 13.77 19.57
CA ALA A 398 -4.16 14.30 20.16
C ALA A 398 -2.95 13.45 19.77
N LEU A 399 -1.83 14.11 19.50
CA LEU A 399 -0.55 13.47 19.16
C LEU A 399 0.34 13.43 20.39
N GLY A 400 0.94 12.27 20.64
CA GLY A 400 1.82 12.08 21.80
C GLY A 400 3.25 12.54 21.53
N TYR A 401 4.10 12.55 22.55
CA TYR A 401 5.51 12.94 22.42
C TYR A 401 6.25 12.16 21.34
N SER A 402 6.03 10.85 21.27
CA SER A 402 6.68 9.97 20.28
C SER A 402 6.31 10.32 18.83
N PHE A 403 5.27 11.14 18.57
CA PHE A 403 5.01 11.67 17.22
C PHE A 403 6.21 12.48 16.69
N ALA A 404 6.82 13.31 17.55
CA ALA A 404 7.96 14.14 17.17
C ALA A 404 9.27 13.33 17.04
N ALA A 405 9.29 12.07 17.46
CA ALA A 405 10.43 11.17 17.31
C ALA A 405 10.59 10.62 15.88
N GLY A 406 9.53 10.69 15.07
CA GLY A 406 9.50 10.03 13.76
C GLY A 406 9.65 8.51 13.88
N THR A 407 10.28 7.89 12.89
CA THR A 407 10.53 6.43 12.87
C THR A 407 11.95 6.12 12.38
N ILE A 408 12.31 4.84 12.34
CA ILE A 408 13.58 4.39 11.74
C ILE A 408 13.65 4.66 10.23
N ASP A 409 12.52 4.89 9.55
CA ASP A 409 12.48 5.23 8.12
C ASP A 409 12.70 6.73 7.86
N GLY A 410 12.60 7.54 8.91
CA GLY A 410 12.62 9.00 8.84
C GLY A 410 12.57 9.53 10.27
N PRO A 411 13.73 9.72 10.93
CA PRO A 411 13.75 10.18 12.30
C PRO A 411 13.23 11.61 12.40
N GLY A 412 12.57 11.90 13.51
CA GLY A 412 12.05 13.22 13.82
C GLY A 412 13.11 14.18 14.33
N MET A 413 12.65 15.32 14.85
CA MET A 413 13.52 16.42 15.30
C MET A 413 13.61 16.49 16.83
N PHE A 414 14.50 17.35 17.33
CA PHE A 414 14.63 17.68 18.76
C PHE A 414 14.89 16.50 19.71
N ASN A 415 15.40 15.38 19.17
CA ASN A 415 15.83 14.21 19.93
C ASN A 415 14.72 13.57 20.79
N PHE A 416 13.45 13.72 20.39
CA PHE A 416 12.37 12.90 20.93
C PHE A 416 12.63 11.42 20.62
N THR A 417 12.23 10.54 21.54
CA THR A 417 12.36 9.10 21.39
C THR A 417 11.00 8.43 21.29
N GLN A 418 10.94 7.33 20.54
CA GLN A 418 9.77 6.46 20.54
C GLN A 418 9.59 5.80 21.92
N GLY A 419 8.41 5.24 22.17
CA GLY A 419 8.11 4.56 23.45
C GLY A 419 7.94 5.48 24.66
N THR A 420 7.90 6.80 24.47
CA THR A 420 7.74 7.77 25.56
C THR A 420 6.32 7.73 26.13
N THR A 421 6.19 7.36 27.42
CA THR A 421 4.92 7.28 28.17
C THR A 421 4.74 8.37 29.24
N GLU A 422 5.78 9.18 29.47
CA GLU A 422 5.76 10.28 30.43
C GLU A 422 6.13 11.60 29.73
N GLY A 423 5.49 12.69 30.16
CA GLY A 423 5.77 14.03 29.63
C GLY A 423 7.09 14.60 30.13
N HIS A 424 7.53 15.72 29.54
CA HIS A 424 8.71 16.44 29.99
C HIS A 424 8.32 17.89 30.30
N PRO A 425 8.63 18.43 31.50
CA PRO A 425 8.13 19.74 31.94
C PRO A 425 8.39 20.89 30.97
N PHE A 426 9.55 20.89 30.30
CA PHE A 426 9.88 21.88 29.28
C PHE A 426 8.89 21.84 28.09
N TRP A 427 8.59 20.66 27.55
CA TRP A 427 7.71 20.52 26.39
C TRP A 427 6.24 20.72 26.75
N ASP A 428 5.84 20.32 27.96
CA ASP A 428 4.52 20.63 28.51
C ASP A 428 4.31 22.14 28.64
N PHE A 429 5.30 22.86 29.18
CA PHE A 429 5.25 24.33 29.25
C PHE A 429 5.12 24.97 27.86
N ILE A 430 5.92 24.54 26.88
CA ILE A 430 5.84 25.07 25.50
C ILE A 430 4.46 24.80 24.89
N ARG A 431 3.92 23.58 25.03
CA ARG A 431 2.57 23.24 24.56
C ARG A 431 1.52 24.14 25.20
N ASP A 432 1.56 24.30 26.52
CA ASP A 432 0.53 25.01 27.28
C ASP A 432 0.58 26.52 27.02
N ALA A 433 1.78 27.09 26.86
CA ALA A 433 1.97 28.51 26.61
C ALA A 433 1.64 28.94 25.17
N PHE A 434 1.94 28.09 24.17
CA PHE A 434 1.86 28.48 22.75
C PHE A 434 0.74 27.80 21.95
N LEU A 435 0.14 26.71 22.46
CA LEU A 435 -0.96 26.02 21.79
C LEU A 435 -2.23 26.08 22.64
N VAL A 436 -2.40 25.11 23.53
CA VAL A 436 -3.51 25.02 24.47
C VAL A 436 -3.15 23.96 25.51
N GLN A 437 -3.50 24.20 26.76
CA GLN A 437 -3.39 23.19 27.81
C GLN A 437 -4.43 22.09 27.60
N PRO A 438 -4.03 20.80 27.47
CA PRO A 438 -4.97 19.70 27.32
C PRO A 438 -5.90 19.61 28.53
N SER A 439 -7.19 19.37 28.29
CA SER A 439 -8.15 19.15 29.37
C SER A 439 -7.85 17.87 30.17
N ASN A 440 -8.26 17.82 31.43
CA ASN A 440 -8.14 16.62 32.26
C ASN A 440 -8.85 15.40 31.63
N GLU A 441 -9.98 15.62 30.94
CA GLU A 441 -10.67 14.57 30.18
C GLU A 441 -9.79 14.02 29.07
N SER A 442 -9.14 14.89 28.28
CA SER A 442 -8.22 14.46 27.22
C SER A 442 -6.99 13.76 27.77
N ILE A 443 -6.40 14.25 28.86
CA ILE A 443 -5.24 13.60 29.50
C ILE A 443 -5.61 12.19 29.95
N GLU A 444 -6.73 12.01 30.65
CA GLU A 444 -7.18 10.70 31.11
C GLU A 444 -7.51 9.76 29.93
N CYS A 445 -8.26 10.26 28.95
CA CYS A 445 -8.70 9.47 27.80
C CYS A 445 -7.51 8.94 26.97
N HIS A 446 -6.44 9.73 26.84
CA HIS A 446 -5.27 9.34 26.06
C HIS A 446 -4.26 8.49 26.81
N LYS A 447 -4.38 8.25 28.13
CA LYS A 447 -3.40 7.47 28.89
C LYS A 447 -3.11 6.11 28.23
N PRO A 448 -1.84 5.66 28.20
CA PRO A 448 -0.64 6.29 28.80
C PRO A 448 0.10 7.27 27.87
N LYS A 449 -0.55 7.84 26.84
CA LYS A 449 0.10 8.75 25.90
C LYS A 449 0.30 10.15 26.52
N PRO A 450 1.53 10.64 26.67
CA PRO A 450 1.77 12.03 27.05
C PRO A 450 1.47 12.92 25.84
N ILE A 451 0.51 13.84 25.97
CA ILE A 451 0.02 14.68 24.87
C ILE A 451 1.06 15.77 24.53
N LEU A 452 1.58 15.76 23.30
CA LEU A 452 2.41 16.85 22.77
C LEU A 452 1.55 17.88 22.03
N LEU A 453 0.64 17.43 21.17
CA LEU A 453 -0.23 18.29 20.36
C LEU A 453 -1.71 17.94 20.58
N PRO A 454 -2.46 18.70 21.38
CA PRO A 454 -3.90 18.53 21.57
C PRO A 454 -4.69 19.11 20.38
N VAL A 455 -4.50 18.54 19.19
CA VAL A 455 -5.09 19.04 17.93
C VAL A 455 -6.62 19.12 17.98
N GLY A 456 -7.25 18.27 18.78
CA GLY A 456 -8.68 18.23 19.02
C GLY A 456 -9.18 19.26 20.02
N GLU A 457 -8.35 20.03 20.71
CA GLU A 457 -8.82 21.10 21.62
C GLU A 457 -8.35 22.47 21.17
N ASN A 458 -7.50 22.52 20.15
CA ASN A 458 -6.97 23.74 19.58
C ASN A 458 -7.75 24.12 18.31
N SER A 459 -8.49 25.23 18.36
CA SER A 459 -9.25 25.75 17.21
C SER A 459 -8.36 26.10 16.01
N VAL A 460 -7.14 26.61 16.24
CA VAL A 460 -6.14 26.94 15.21
C VAL A 460 -5.68 25.66 14.49
N LEU A 461 -5.54 24.55 15.20
CA LEU A 461 -5.10 23.27 14.61
C LEU A 461 -6.23 22.46 13.95
N ARG A 462 -7.51 22.78 14.23
CA ARG A 462 -8.68 22.04 13.73
C ARG A 462 -9.08 22.38 12.30
N ARG A 463 -9.19 23.66 11.91
CA ARG A 463 -9.55 24.10 10.55
C ARG A 463 -9.10 25.56 10.38
N LEU A 464 -8.36 25.88 9.32
CA LEU A 464 -8.31 27.25 8.76
C LEU A 464 -9.30 27.36 7.62
#